data_AF-A0A7W5V501-F1
#
_entry.id   AF-A0A7W5V501-F1
#
_cell.length_a   1.000
_cell.length_b   1.000
_cell.length_c   1.000
_cell.angle_alpha   90.00
_cell.angle_beta   90.00
_cell.angle_gamma   90.00
#
_symmetry.space_group_name_H-M   'P 1'
#
loop_
_entity.id
_entity.type
_entity.pdbx_description
1 polymer ?
#
loop_
_entity_poly.entity_id
_entity_poly.type
_entity_poly.pdbx_seq_one_letter_code
_entity_poly.pdbx_strand_id
1 'polypeptide(L)'
;MTVGSRHQRAADVPPPWPGDRYEVLCQRLAPFSGTRDQYHFAQYAMESARALENAGLATRVAVVRLADDTVIYDPVGGVELPQDQW
;
A
#
# COMPACT_ATOMS: atom_id res chain seq x y z
N MET A 1 -17.89 34.48 22.52
CA MET A 1 -17.22 34.56 21.21
C MET A 1 -16.49 33.24 21.02
N THR A 2 -17.02 32.33 20.20
CA THR A 2 -16.42 31.01 19.98
C THR A 2 -16.20 30.89 18.48
N VAL A 3 -14.94 31.00 18.05
CA VAL A 3 -14.53 30.77 16.67
C VAL A 3 -14.73 29.30 16.38
N GLY A 4 -15.78 28.98 15.63
CA GLY A 4 -15.96 27.65 15.06
C GLY A 4 -14.88 27.41 14.02
N SER A 5 -13.98 26.46 14.28
CA SER A 5 -13.08 25.91 13.28
C SER A 5 -13.90 25.19 12.22
N ARG A 6 -14.33 25.94 11.22
CA ARG A 6 -14.93 25.41 10.00
C ARG A 6 -13.80 24.74 9.21
N HIS A 7 -13.60 23.45 9.42
CA HIS A 7 -12.87 22.62 8.46
C HIS A 7 -13.60 22.76 7.12
N GLN A 8 -13.08 23.64 6.27
CA GLN A 8 -13.55 23.77 4.90
C GLN A 8 -13.35 22.41 4.25
N ARG A 9 -14.43 21.81 3.77
CA ARG A 9 -14.38 20.68 2.84
C ARG A 9 -13.43 21.09 1.72
N ALA A 10 -12.32 20.39 1.59
CA ALA A 10 -11.42 20.51 0.45
C ALA A 10 -12.21 20.12 -0.81
N ALA A 11 -12.83 21.11 -1.43
CA ALA A 11 -13.44 20.97 -2.75
C ALA A 11 -12.34 21.19 -3.80
N ASP A 12 -12.29 20.28 -4.78
CA ASP A 12 -11.67 20.47 -6.11
C ASP A 12 -10.15 20.58 -6.23
N VAL A 13 -9.36 20.06 -5.28
CA VAL A 13 -7.94 19.82 -5.55
C VAL A 13 -7.80 18.40 -6.11
N PRO A 14 -7.35 18.23 -7.37
CA PRO A 14 -7.04 16.89 -7.87
C PRO A 14 -6.01 16.25 -6.95
N PRO A 15 -6.13 14.95 -6.65
CA PRO A 15 -5.17 14.29 -5.78
C PRO A 15 -3.75 14.55 -6.33
N PRO A 16 -2.80 14.97 -5.48
CA PRO A 16 -1.44 15.30 -5.93
C PRO A 16 -0.70 14.07 -6.48
N TRP A 17 -1.29 12.88 -6.30
CA TRP A 17 -0.74 11.60 -6.71
C TRP A 17 -1.57 11.00 -7.84
N PRO A 18 -0.92 10.36 -8.84
CA PRO A 18 -1.61 9.64 -9.90
C PRO A 18 -2.47 8.49 -9.34
N GLY A 19 -3.50 8.10 -10.10
CA GLY A 19 -4.39 7.01 -9.73
C GLY A 19 -3.72 5.63 -9.75
N ASP A 20 -2.76 5.45 -10.65
CA ASP A 20 -1.98 4.22 -10.75
C ASP A 20 -0.89 4.20 -9.67
N ARG A 21 -1.24 3.56 -8.56
CA ARG A 21 -0.43 3.41 -7.35
C ARG A 21 -0.54 2.01 -6.81
N TYR A 22 0.44 1.66 -5.99
CA TYR A 22 0.57 0.36 -5.37
C TYR A 22 0.68 0.56 -3.87
N GLU A 23 -0.01 -0.25 -3.09
CA GLU A 23 0.08 -0.24 -1.64
C GLU A 23 0.72 -1.55 -1.17
N VAL A 24 1.83 -1.43 -0.44
CA VAL A 24 2.48 -2.54 0.24
C VAL A 24 1.90 -2.61 1.65
N LEU A 25 1.23 -3.72 1.94
CA LEU A 25 0.70 -4.05 3.25
C LEU A 25 1.72 -4.89 4.00
N CYS A 26 2.12 -4.45 5.20
CA CYS A 26 2.95 -5.24 6.10
C CYS A 26 2.17 -5.50 7.39
N GLN A 27 1.82 -6.76 7.66
CA GLN A 27 1.23 -7.17 8.93
C GLN A 27 2.31 -7.78 9.82
N ARG A 28 2.24 -7.51 11.13
CA ARG A 28 3.18 -8.00 12.12
C ARG A 28 2.43 -8.55 13.33
N LEU A 29 3.08 -9.41 14.12
CA LEU A 29 2.54 -9.84 15.40
C LEU A 29 2.50 -8.67 16.39
N ALA A 30 1.50 -8.70 17.27
CA ALA A 30 1.46 -7.82 18.44
C ALA A 30 2.79 -7.96 19.22
N PRO A 31 3.34 -6.85 19.75
CA PRO A 31 2.73 -5.53 19.92
C PRO A 31 2.93 -4.56 18.74
N PHE A 32 3.51 -5.01 17.63
CA PHE A 32 3.85 -4.11 16.52
C PHE A 32 2.64 -3.82 15.63
N SER A 33 2.47 -2.56 15.24
CA SER A 33 1.48 -2.19 14.23
C SER A 33 1.95 -2.59 12.84
N GLY A 34 0.98 -2.96 11.99
CA GLY A 34 1.24 -3.08 10.57
C GLY A 34 1.50 -1.72 9.92
N THR A 35 2.13 -1.73 8.74
CA THR A 35 2.35 -0.54 7.92
C THR A 35 1.66 -0.68 6.57
N ARG A 36 1.39 0.47 5.94
CA ARG A 36 0.85 0.57 4.60
C ARG A 36 1.65 1.63 3.86
N ASP A 37 2.46 1.18 2.92
CA ASP A 37 3.42 2.03 2.22
C ASP A 37 2.99 2.15 0.75
N GLN A 38 2.77 3.39 0.27
CA GLN A 38 2.29 3.64 -1.08
C GLN A 38 3.43 4.00 -2.03
N TYR A 39 3.42 3.37 -3.20
CA TYR A 39 4.41 3.53 -4.26
C TYR A 39 3.72 3.92 -5.56
N HIS A 40 4.40 4.74 -6.35
CA HIS A 40 3.94 5.07 -7.70
C HIS A 40 4.26 3.94 -8.70
N PHE A 41 5.42 3.29 -8.55
CA PHE A 41 5.87 2.24 -9.47
C PHE A 41 5.77 0.86 -8.83
N ALA A 42 5.14 -0.09 -9.54
CA ALA A 42 4.96 -1.47 -9.08
C ALA A 42 6.28 -2.14 -8.72
N GLN A 43 7.32 -1.92 -9.52
CA GLN A 43 8.66 -2.47 -9.30
C GLN A 43 9.23 -2.12 -7.92
N TYR A 44 9.03 -0.90 -7.42
CA TYR A 44 9.49 -0.51 -6.08
C TYR A 44 8.59 -1.09 -4.97
N ALA A 45 7.29 -1.23 -5.23
CA ALA A 45 6.38 -1.90 -4.31
C ALA A 45 6.76 -3.39 -4.14
N MET A 46 7.05 -4.08 -5.26
CA MET A 46 7.48 -5.48 -5.29
C MET A 46 8.84 -5.68 -4.62
N GLU A 47 9.81 -4.81 -4.89
CA GLU A 47 11.12 -4.84 -4.23
C GLU A 47 10.97 -4.68 -2.71
N SER A 48 10.18 -3.69 -2.27
CA SER A 48 9.90 -3.46 -0.86
C SER A 48 9.21 -4.65 -0.20
N ALA A 49 8.19 -5.22 -0.86
CA ALA A 49 7.47 -6.39 -0.37
C ALA A 49 8.38 -7.62 -0.20
N ARG A 50 9.23 -7.90 -1.20
CA ARG A 50 10.22 -8.98 -1.13
C ARG A 50 11.27 -8.73 -0.05
N ALA A 51 11.72 -7.48 0.14
CA ALA A 51 12.63 -7.14 1.22
C ALA A 51 11.99 -7.37 2.60
N LEU A 52 10.72 -7.01 2.77
CA LEU A 52 9.96 -7.24 4.01
C LEU A 52 9.72 -8.73 4.28
N GLU A 53 9.42 -9.51 3.24
CA GLU A 53 9.30 -10.97 3.33
C GLU A 53 10.64 -11.59 3.77
N ASN A 54 11.73 -11.26 3.08
CA ASN A 54 13.07 -11.78 3.36
C ASN A 54 13.57 -11.40 4.76
N ALA A 55 13.15 -10.25 5.29
CA ALA A 55 13.48 -9.86 6.65
C ALA A 55 12.83 -10.77 7.71
N GLY A 56 11.73 -11.48 7.37
CA GLY A 56 11.06 -12.43 8.26
C GLY A 56 10.36 -11.81 9.47
N LEU A 57 10.19 -10.48 9.48
CA LEU A 57 9.59 -9.73 10.59
C LEU A 57 8.08 -9.50 10.42
N ALA A 58 7.55 -9.83 9.25
CA ALA A 58 6.14 -9.68 8.91
C ALA A 58 5.42 -11.03 8.92
N THR A 59 4.20 -11.07 9.43
CA THR A 59 3.32 -12.25 9.35
C THR A 59 2.65 -12.38 7.99
N ARG A 60 2.51 -11.25 7.30
CA ARG A 60 1.98 -11.19 5.94
C ARG A 60 2.51 -9.93 5.28
N VAL A 61 2.91 -10.07 4.03
CA VAL A 61 3.23 -8.95 3.15
C VAL A 61 2.36 -9.11 1.91
N ALA A 62 1.77 -8.02 1.41
CA ALA A 62 1.01 -8.05 0.18
C ALA A 62 1.21 -6.75 -0.61
N VAL A 63 1.10 -6.81 -1.92
CA VAL A 63 1.07 -5.64 -2.81
C VAL A 63 -0.27 -5.58 -3.51
N VAL A 64 -0.94 -4.43 -3.38
CA VAL A 64 -2.24 -4.16 -3.99
C VAL A 64 -2.10 -3.03 -4.99
N ARG A 65 -2.52 -3.25 -6.23
CA ARG A 65 -2.69 -2.18 -7.22
C ARG A 65 -3.97 -1.42 -6.88
N LEU A 66 -3.84 -0.14 -6.56
CA LEU A 66 -4.94 0.70 -6.09
C LEU A 66 -5.90 1.14 -7.21
N ALA A 67 -5.50 0.99 -8.47
CA ALA A 67 -6.36 1.35 -9.61
C ALA A 67 -7.60 0.44 -9.71
N ASP A 68 -7.49 -0.82 -9.29
CA ASP A 68 -8.52 -1.85 -9.44
C ASP A 68 -8.59 -2.85 -8.26
N ASP A 69 -7.94 -2.53 -7.13
CA ASP A 69 -7.84 -3.38 -5.93
C ASP A 69 -7.25 -4.79 -6.19
N THR A 70 -6.49 -4.96 -7.28
CA THR A 70 -5.85 -6.25 -7.61
C THR A 70 -4.69 -6.53 -6.67
N VAL A 71 -4.68 -7.71 -6.04
CA VAL A 71 -3.49 -8.21 -5.33
C VAL A 71 -2.52 -8.76 -6.37
N ILE A 72 -1.36 -8.13 -6.52
CA ILE A 72 -0.33 -8.55 -7.47
C ILE A 72 0.72 -9.46 -6.82
N TYR A 73 0.81 -9.42 -5.49
CA TYR A 73 1.72 -10.23 -4.70
C TYR A 73 1.16 -10.46 -3.29
N ASP A 74 1.07 -11.72 -2.87
CA ASP A 74 0.73 -12.18 -1.52
C ASP A 74 1.23 -13.62 -1.37
N PRO A 75 2.45 -13.84 -0.86
CA PRO A 75 3.05 -15.17 -0.74
C PRO A 75 2.27 -16.08 0.21
N VAL A 76 1.60 -15.52 1.24
CA VAL A 76 0.75 -16.30 2.16
C VAL A 76 -0.51 -16.79 1.45
N GLY A 77 -1.06 -15.96 0.57
CA GLY A 77 -2.20 -16.30 -0.30
C GLY A 77 -1.83 -17.09 -1.56
N GLY A 78 -0.55 -17.31 -1.82
CA GLY A 78 -0.05 -17.98 -3.03
C GLY A 78 -0.19 -17.15 -4.32
N VAL A 79 -0.21 -15.82 -4.20
CA VAL A 79 -0.33 -14.90 -5.33
C VAL A 79 1.04 -14.30 -5.66
N GLU A 80 1.49 -14.48 -6.90
CA GLU A 80 2.57 -13.69 -7.49
C GLU A 80 2.26 -13.55 -8.99
N LEU A 81 1.77 -12.38 -9.39
CA LEU A 81 1.53 -12.09 -10.80
C LEU A 81 2.86 -11.87 -11.53
N PRO A 82 2.95 -12.20 -12.83
CA PRO A 82 4.13 -11.87 -13.62
C PRO A 82 4.22 -10.36 -13.88
N GLN A 83 5.42 -9.89 -14.22
CA GLN A 83 5.74 -8.45 -14.30
C GLN A 83 4.90 -7.66 -15.31
N ASP A 84 4.42 -8.31 -16.37
CA ASP A 84 3.51 -7.73 -17.36
C ASP A 84 2.09 -7.48 -16.83
N GLN A 85 1.76 -8.02 -15.65
CA GLN A 85 0.45 -7.96 -15.00
C GLN A 85 0.47 -7.21 -13.66
N TRP A 86 1.64 -6.69 -13.26
CA TRP A 86 1.78 -5.80 -12.12
C TRP A 86 0.97 -4.52 -12.36
#